data_AF-U2R029-F1
#
_entry.id   AF-U2R029-F1
#
_cell.length_a   1.000
_cell.length_b   1.000
_cell.length_c   1.000
_cell.angle_alpha   90.00
_cell.angle_beta   90.00
_cell.angle_gamma   90.00
#
_symmetry.space_group_name_H-M   'P 1'
#
loop_
_entity.id
_entity.type
_entity.pdbx_description
1 polymer ?
#
loop_
_entity_poly.entity_id
_entity_poly.type
_entity_poly.pdbx_seq_one_letter_code
_entity_poly.pdbx_strand_id
1 'polypeptide(L)'
;MILHKLVNLIVLQNTIKNIYGEEKSMVKDHLENEYESIIEMCKAYSINPSTYKFRISSGMSVEDALLMPLRKNTCIDHMGNTFSSINKMCKYYNINKSTFSTRIKSGMSLKDALTQKIALPTEKGTECFDHKGNRYESYAEMAKAYHIPASVLRDRLNRGLSVEDALRKREVVDHTGKKYRSETQMCQEYGIAITTFKHRQKMGMSLKDSLTIPVGNMLGNSCVDHLGNIYKSERDMCAAYKIEHSTFMHRIGKGMSIEEALMHYEVYDHNGIAYKSEVEMCKAYGIANETFRYRRRAGFSVEEALTIPKHYSLGEYRVSKVLDQFCNDRKISSYLHNIQINKLFEILNIQEQYNLFMKRYDNELKKSNINISRKRLARFRFDFSIIKDANIWAFIEYDGIQHFKFVDLFFKTFEDFVLSGNRDSAKNIFTEVNGIPLLRIRYDQIEEKMVKEMIDDLLGNPQKYVIQHNTFLSNEEYMEAFNDNMLDVNPKLS
;
A
#
# COMPACT_ATOMS: atom_id res chain seq x y z
N MET A 1 50.33 11.61 12.80
CA MET A 1 49.31 10.55 12.98
C MET A 1 47.88 11.05 12.75
N ILE A 2 47.47 12.21 13.30
CA ILE A 2 46.14 12.84 13.10
C ILE A 2 45.84 13.14 11.62
N LEU A 3 46.81 13.74 10.90
CA LEU A 3 46.67 14.02 9.47
C LEU A 3 46.53 12.75 8.61
N HIS A 4 47.17 11.65 8.99
CA HIS A 4 47.19 10.44 8.17
C HIS A 4 45.85 9.66 8.23
N LYS A 5 45.15 9.70 9.38
CA LYS A 5 43.82 9.09 9.56
C LYS A 5 42.71 9.92 8.90
N LEU A 6 42.77 11.25 9.02
CA LEU A 6 41.84 12.17 8.34
C LEU A 6 42.02 12.13 6.82
N VAL A 7 43.25 12.06 6.33
CA VAL A 7 43.54 11.93 4.89
C VAL A 7 42.96 10.62 4.34
N ASN A 8 43.07 9.50 5.04
CA ASN A 8 42.49 8.24 4.57
C ASN A 8 40.95 8.26 4.51
N LEU A 9 40.27 8.85 5.51
CA LEU A 9 38.80 8.95 5.49
C LEU A 9 38.32 9.92 4.38
N ILE A 10 39.03 11.04 4.20
CA ILE A 10 38.74 12.03 3.15
C ILE A 10 39.02 11.45 1.75
N VAL A 11 40.11 10.69 1.59
CA VAL A 11 40.43 10.00 0.33
C VAL A 11 39.35 8.96 0.04
N LEU A 12 38.89 8.19 1.04
CA LEU A 12 37.81 7.23 0.87
C LEU A 12 36.49 7.93 0.48
N GLN A 13 36.14 9.02 1.17
CA GLN A 13 34.94 9.82 0.88
C GLN A 13 34.99 10.48 -0.51
N ASN A 14 36.15 11.00 -0.93
CA ASN A 14 36.33 11.58 -2.26
C ASN A 14 36.33 10.52 -3.36
N THR A 15 36.87 9.33 -3.07
CA THR A 15 36.86 8.18 -4.00
C THR A 15 35.42 7.68 -4.19
N ILE A 16 34.65 7.55 -3.11
CA ILE A 16 33.23 7.19 -3.16
C ILE A 16 32.41 8.27 -3.87
N LYS A 17 32.67 9.56 -3.60
CA LYS A 17 31.97 10.66 -4.29
C LYS A 17 32.24 10.67 -5.81
N ASN A 18 33.44 10.29 -6.24
CA ASN A 18 33.76 10.14 -7.67
C ASN A 18 33.13 8.88 -8.30
N ILE A 19 32.80 7.85 -7.52
CA ILE A 19 32.18 6.61 -8.00
C ILE A 19 30.66 6.75 -8.14
N TYR A 20 30.00 7.55 -7.29
CA TYR A 20 28.52 7.67 -7.24
C TYR A 20 27.97 8.99 -7.79
N GLY A 21 28.81 9.84 -8.40
CA GLY A 21 28.40 11.11 -8.99
C GLY A 21 27.96 10.99 -10.46
N GLU A 22 26.66 11.14 -10.68
CA GLU A 22 25.93 11.46 -11.93
C GLU A 22 25.95 10.46 -13.11
N GLU A 23 24.92 9.62 -13.20
CA GLU A 23 24.27 9.32 -14.49
C GLU A 23 22.74 9.43 -14.34
N LYS A 24 22.12 10.34 -15.08
CA LYS A 24 20.67 10.28 -15.36
C LYS A 24 20.43 9.07 -16.25
N SER A 25 19.64 8.09 -15.80
CA SER A 25 19.37 6.90 -16.62
C SER A 25 18.60 7.30 -17.88
N MET A 26 19.26 7.25 -19.03
CA MET A 26 18.64 7.44 -20.34
C MET A 26 17.84 6.18 -20.72
N VAL A 27 16.75 6.37 -21.47
CA VAL A 27 15.92 5.29 -22.01
C VAL A 27 16.42 4.94 -23.40
N LYS A 28 16.58 3.65 -23.70
CA LYS A 28 17.08 3.18 -24.99
C LYS A 28 15.99 2.60 -25.88
N ASP A 29 16.08 2.84 -27.19
CA ASP A 29 15.29 2.14 -28.19
C ASP A 29 15.89 0.77 -28.56
N HIS A 30 15.34 0.10 -29.56
CA HIS A 30 15.82 -1.19 -30.07
C HIS A 30 17.14 -1.12 -30.84
N LEU A 31 17.65 0.08 -31.13
CA LEU A 31 18.92 0.35 -31.80
C LEU A 31 19.97 0.93 -30.84
N GLU A 32 19.70 0.89 -29.52
CA GLU A 32 20.53 1.45 -28.46
C GLU A 32 20.65 3.00 -28.49
N ASN A 33 19.77 3.71 -29.21
CA ASN A 33 19.76 5.17 -29.14
C ASN A 33 19.17 5.64 -27.81
N GLU A 34 19.85 6.59 -27.18
CA GLU A 34 19.50 7.11 -25.86
C GLU A 34 18.57 8.33 -25.94
N TYR A 35 17.53 8.30 -25.11
CA TYR A 35 16.52 9.34 -25.00
C TYR A 35 16.34 9.74 -23.54
N GLU A 36 16.13 11.04 -23.29
CA GLU A 36 15.91 11.57 -21.94
C GLU A 36 14.62 11.05 -21.28
N SER A 37 13.68 10.53 -22.08
CA SER A 37 12.46 9.88 -21.59
C SER A 37 11.80 9.00 -22.65
N ILE A 38 10.92 8.10 -22.20
CA ILE A 38 10.03 7.31 -23.09
C ILE A 38 9.21 8.22 -24.01
N ILE A 39 8.88 9.44 -23.57
CA ILE A 39 8.07 10.39 -24.36
C ILE A 39 8.86 10.87 -25.58
N GLU A 40 10.13 11.27 -25.39
CA GLU A 40 10.99 11.71 -26.49
C GLU A 40 11.32 10.55 -27.44
N MET A 41 11.54 9.34 -26.90
CA MET A 41 11.69 8.13 -27.71
C MET A 41 10.44 7.86 -28.57
N CYS A 42 9.24 7.87 -27.97
CA CYS A 42 7.99 7.64 -28.71
C CYS A 42 7.73 8.72 -29.79
N LYS A 43 8.16 9.96 -29.53
CA LYS A 43 8.04 11.08 -30.47
C LYS A 43 8.93 10.89 -31.69
N ALA A 44 10.17 10.40 -31.52
CA ALA A 44 11.06 10.08 -32.62
C ALA A 44 10.47 9.02 -33.58
N TYR A 45 9.74 8.04 -33.03
CA TYR A 45 9.07 6.98 -33.78
C TYR A 45 7.62 7.30 -34.18
N SER A 46 7.14 8.53 -33.95
CA SER A 46 5.77 8.96 -34.28
C SER A 46 4.67 8.04 -33.73
N ILE A 47 4.89 7.46 -32.54
CA ILE A 47 3.93 6.61 -31.84
C ILE A 47 3.37 7.31 -30.59
N ASN A 48 2.09 7.10 -30.30
CA ASN A 48 1.51 7.60 -29.05
C ASN A 48 2.11 6.85 -27.84
N PRO A 49 2.61 7.55 -26.81
CA PRO A 49 3.20 6.91 -25.62
C PRO A 49 2.27 5.91 -24.91
N SER A 50 0.96 6.13 -24.96
CA SER A 50 -0.03 5.21 -24.36
C SER A 50 -0.12 3.90 -25.12
N THR A 51 -0.03 3.95 -26.46
CA THR A 51 0.01 2.76 -27.32
C THR A 51 1.29 1.98 -27.08
N TYR A 52 2.44 2.66 -26.99
CA TYR A 52 3.73 2.03 -26.68
C TYR A 52 3.68 1.32 -25.32
N LYS A 53 3.22 1.99 -24.26
CA LYS A 53 3.07 1.39 -22.92
C LYS A 53 2.16 0.17 -22.92
N PHE A 54 1.02 0.23 -23.60
CA PHE A 54 0.10 -0.89 -23.72
C PHE A 54 0.76 -2.10 -24.41
N ARG A 55 1.48 -1.87 -25.51
CA ARG A 55 2.20 -2.91 -26.25
C ARG A 55 3.27 -3.59 -25.39
N ILE A 56 4.10 -2.80 -24.69
CA ILE A 56 5.11 -3.34 -23.76
C ILE A 56 4.46 -4.12 -22.61
N SER A 57 3.39 -3.60 -21.99
CA SER A 57 2.67 -4.31 -20.92
C SER A 57 1.97 -5.60 -21.38
N SER A 58 1.73 -5.72 -22.70
CA SER A 58 1.17 -6.92 -23.32
C SER A 58 2.25 -7.91 -23.78
N GLY A 59 3.52 -7.69 -23.40
CA GLY A 59 4.64 -8.58 -23.68
C GLY A 59 5.28 -8.41 -25.07
N MET A 60 5.01 -7.30 -25.76
CA MET A 60 5.61 -6.99 -27.07
C MET A 60 7.06 -6.50 -26.93
N SER A 61 7.92 -6.82 -27.90
CA SER A 61 9.30 -6.32 -27.94
C SER A 61 9.34 -4.79 -28.11
N VAL A 62 10.44 -4.13 -27.71
CA VAL A 62 10.61 -2.67 -27.88
C VAL A 62 10.60 -2.29 -29.35
N GLU A 63 11.21 -3.10 -30.21
CA GLU A 63 11.23 -2.95 -31.66
C GLU A 63 9.80 -2.97 -32.24
N ASP A 64 9.05 -4.04 -31.98
CA ASP A 64 7.67 -4.18 -32.47
C ASP A 64 6.75 -3.11 -31.89
N ALA A 65 6.97 -2.76 -30.62
CA ALA A 65 6.18 -1.76 -29.94
C ALA A 65 6.30 -0.39 -30.62
N LEU A 66 7.51 -0.01 -31.08
CA LEU A 66 7.79 1.25 -31.75
C LEU A 66 7.46 1.24 -33.25
N LEU A 67 7.71 0.13 -33.95
CA LEU A 67 7.64 0.07 -35.41
C LEU A 67 6.31 -0.45 -35.97
N MET A 68 5.52 -1.22 -35.20
CA MET A 68 4.33 -1.86 -35.76
C MET A 68 3.21 -0.83 -36.08
N PRO A 69 2.70 -0.77 -37.34
CA PRO A 69 1.67 0.18 -37.73
C PRO A 69 0.35 -0.08 -37.00
N LEU A 70 -0.41 0.99 -36.73
CA LEU A 70 -1.76 0.88 -36.15
C LEU A 70 -2.69 0.17 -37.15
N ARG A 71 -3.28 -0.96 -36.75
CA ARG A 71 -4.31 -1.64 -37.57
C ARG A 71 -5.51 -0.70 -37.75
N LYS A 72 -5.82 -0.32 -38.98
CA LYS A 72 -7.06 0.36 -39.31
C LYS A 72 -8.20 -0.64 -39.17
N ASN A 73 -9.14 -0.41 -38.27
CA ASN A 73 -10.36 -1.23 -38.10
C ASN A 73 -11.34 -0.98 -39.24
N THR A 74 -10.94 -1.33 -40.47
CA THR A 74 -11.80 -1.28 -41.65
C THR A 74 -12.60 -2.57 -41.76
N CYS A 75 -13.86 -2.47 -42.13
CA CYS A 75 -14.71 -3.62 -42.43
C CYS A 75 -15.21 -3.53 -43.87
N ILE A 76 -15.41 -4.69 -44.50
CA ILE A 76 -15.84 -4.79 -45.89
C ILE A 76 -17.27 -5.33 -45.90
N ASP A 77 -18.14 -4.76 -46.72
CA ASP A 77 -19.50 -5.30 -46.90
C ASP A 77 -19.54 -6.48 -47.89
N HIS A 78 -20.73 -7.01 -48.13
CA HIS A 78 -20.93 -8.12 -49.06
C HIS A 78 -20.71 -7.76 -50.54
N MET A 79 -20.53 -6.47 -50.87
CA MET A 79 -20.25 -5.98 -52.23
C MET A 79 -18.79 -5.57 -52.43
N GLY A 80 -17.95 -5.71 -51.40
CA GLY A 80 -16.54 -5.32 -51.45
C GLY A 80 -16.26 -3.86 -51.06
N ASN A 81 -17.26 -3.09 -50.63
CA ASN A 81 -17.04 -1.70 -50.20
C ASN A 81 -16.35 -1.69 -48.83
N THR A 82 -15.31 -0.86 -48.70
CA THR A 82 -14.54 -0.74 -47.46
C THR A 82 -15.04 0.44 -46.63
N PHE A 83 -15.38 0.18 -45.37
CA PHE A 83 -15.85 1.18 -44.41
C PHE A 83 -14.85 1.34 -43.27
N SER A 84 -14.72 2.57 -42.74
CA SER A 84 -13.80 2.86 -41.64
C SER A 84 -14.27 2.34 -40.27
N SER A 85 -15.47 1.74 -40.19
CA SER A 85 -16.00 1.03 -39.02
C SER A 85 -17.33 0.33 -39.35
N ILE A 86 -17.69 -0.69 -38.56
CA ILE A 86 -18.98 -1.39 -38.65
C ILE A 86 -20.16 -0.41 -38.48
N ASN A 87 -20.02 0.62 -37.66
CA ASN A 87 -21.06 1.64 -37.47
C ASN A 87 -21.35 2.42 -38.75
N LYS A 88 -20.32 2.78 -39.52
CA LYS A 88 -20.51 3.47 -40.82
C LYS A 88 -21.14 2.54 -41.86
N MET A 89 -20.72 1.27 -41.89
CA MET A 89 -21.33 0.27 -42.76
C MET A 89 -22.82 0.07 -42.43
N CYS A 90 -23.18 -0.10 -41.15
CA CYS A 90 -24.59 -0.26 -40.75
C CYS A 90 -25.44 0.97 -41.09
N LYS A 91 -24.89 2.18 -40.94
CA LYS A 91 -25.58 3.42 -41.33
C LYS A 91 -25.81 3.50 -42.84
N TYR A 92 -24.84 3.08 -43.65
CA TYR A 92 -24.96 3.06 -45.11
C TYR A 92 -26.13 2.17 -45.59
N TYR A 93 -26.32 1.02 -44.95
CA TYR A 93 -27.43 0.09 -45.23
C TYR A 93 -28.71 0.40 -44.45
N ASN A 94 -28.77 1.53 -43.74
CA ASN A 94 -29.90 1.95 -42.90
C ASN A 94 -30.40 0.86 -41.92
N ILE A 95 -29.46 0.15 -41.30
CA ILE A 95 -29.74 -0.88 -40.28
C ILE A 95 -29.15 -0.48 -38.93
N ASN A 96 -29.88 -0.74 -37.85
CA ASN A 96 -29.36 -0.55 -36.50
C ASN A 96 -28.24 -1.56 -36.20
N LYS A 97 -27.12 -1.09 -35.65
CA LYS A 97 -25.95 -1.92 -35.27
C LYS A 97 -26.35 -3.12 -34.40
N SER A 98 -27.31 -2.94 -33.49
CA SER A 98 -27.77 -4.01 -32.60
C SER A 98 -28.48 -5.12 -33.39
N THR A 99 -29.38 -4.76 -34.30
CA THR A 99 -30.06 -5.69 -35.22
C THR A 99 -29.08 -6.43 -36.12
N PHE A 100 -28.11 -5.71 -36.72
CA PHE A 100 -27.03 -6.32 -37.50
C PHE A 100 -26.23 -7.33 -36.68
N SER A 101 -25.83 -6.96 -35.45
CA SER A 101 -25.03 -7.82 -34.56
C SER A 101 -25.77 -9.09 -34.17
N THR A 102 -27.08 -9.00 -33.89
CA THR A 102 -27.92 -10.16 -33.59
C THR A 102 -28.02 -11.08 -34.80
N ARG A 103 -28.30 -10.55 -35.99
CA ARG A 103 -28.40 -11.34 -37.24
C ARG A 103 -27.13 -12.14 -37.52
N ILE A 104 -25.95 -11.51 -37.39
CA ILE A 104 -24.66 -12.20 -37.57
C ILE A 104 -24.43 -13.28 -36.50
N LYS A 105 -24.75 -13.01 -35.22
CA LYS A 105 -24.65 -14.01 -34.15
C LYS A 105 -25.61 -15.20 -34.34
N SER A 106 -26.75 -14.96 -34.98
CA SER A 106 -27.73 -15.98 -35.36
C SER A 106 -27.31 -16.79 -36.60
N GLY A 107 -26.12 -16.54 -37.16
CA GLY A 107 -25.58 -17.28 -38.31
C GLY A 107 -26.07 -16.78 -39.68
N MET A 108 -26.70 -15.60 -39.75
CA MET A 108 -27.16 -15.02 -41.02
C MET A 108 -25.97 -14.54 -41.87
N SER A 109 -26.08 -14.67 -43.19
CA SER A 109 -25.05 -14.20 -44.12
C SER A 109 -24.87 -12.68 -44.05
N LEU A 110 -23.67 -12.17 -44.33
CA LEU A 110 -23.38 -10.73 -44.29
C LEU A 110 -24.28 -9.92 -45.22
N LYS A 111 -24.61 -10.48 -46.39
CA LYS A 111 -25.52 -9.88 -47.38
C LYS A 111 -26.93 -9.76 -46.81
N ASP A 112 -27.48 -10.84 -46.27
CA ASP A 112 -28.85 -10.87 -45.77
C ASP A 112 -28.97 -10.03 -44.50
N ALA A 113 -27.95 -10.08 -43.65
CA ALA A 113 -27.88 -9.28 -42.42
C ALA A 113 -28.00 -7.79 -42.71
N LEU A 114 -27.42 -7.30 -43.81
CA LEU A 114 -27.42 -5.89 -44.21
C LEU A 114 -28.62 -5.49 -45.08
N THR A 115 -29.17 -6.38 -45.90
CA THR A 115 -30.15 -6.01 -46.95
C THR A 115 -31.58 -6.48 -46.69
N GLN A 116 -31.80 -7.46 -45.80
CA GLN A 116 -33.13 -8.02 -45.59
C GLN A 116 -34.03 -7.02 -44.85
N LYS A 117 -35.06 -6.52 -45.57
CA LYS A 117 -36.14 -5.70 -45.02
C LYS A 117 -36.91 -6.50 -43.97
N ILE A 118 -37.24 -5.84 -42.85
CA ILE A 118 -38.05 -6.41 -41.79
C ILE A 118 -39.47 -6.61 -42.36
N ALA A 119 -39.88 -7.85 -42.61
CA ALA A 119 -41.28 -8.15 -42.88
C ALA A 119 -42.06 -7.91 -41.58
N LEU A 120 -42.78 -6.79 -41.51
CA LEU A 120 -43.80 -6.60 -40.49
C LEU A 120 -44.94 -7.58 -40.81
N PRO A 121 -45.31 -8.48 -39.89
CA PRO A 121 -46.36 -9.45 -40.15
C PRO A 121 -47.72 -8.77 -40.01
N THR A 122 -48.32 -8.39 -41.13
CA THR A 122 -49.74 -8.00 -41.18
C THR A 122 -50.41 -8.57 -42.42
N GLU A 123 -51.57 -9.18 -42.18
CA GLU A 123 -52.68 -9.40 -43.14
C GLU A 123 -52.66 -10.65 -44.04
N LYS A 124 -52.85 -11.82 -43.41
CA LYS A 124 -53.91 -12.80 -43.69
C LYS A 124 -53.64 -14.07 -42.86
N GLY A 125 -54.53 -14.39 -41.92
CA GLY A 125 -54.43 -15.58 -41.10
C GLY A 125 -54.58 -16.83 -41.96
N THR A 126 -53.63 -17.76 -41.85
CA THR A 126 -53.75 -19.10 -42.43
C THR A 126 -54.86 -19.85 -41.69
N GLU A 127 -55.82 -20.41 -42.42
CA GLU A 127 -56.86 -21.26 -41.86
C GLU A 127 -56.26 -22.43 -41.07
N CYS A 128 -56.83 -22.76 -39.91
CA CYS A 128 -56.33 -23.83 -39.06
C CYS A 128 -57.47 -24.66 -38.44
N PHE A 129 -57.13 -25.89 -38.02
CA PHE A 129 -58.06 -26.83 -37.42
C PHE A 129 -57.59 -27.20 -36.00
N ASP A 130 -58.54 -27.39 -35.08
CA ASP A 130 -58.22 -27.97 -33.78
C ASP A 130 -58.14 -29.50 -33.83
N HIS A 131 -57.73 -30.12 -32.71
CA HIS A 131 -57.63 -31.57 -32.55
C HIS A 131 -58.99 -32.31 -32.65
N LYS A 132 -60.12 -31.58 -32.69
CA LYS A 132 -61.48 -32.11 -32.86
C LYS A 132 -62.01 -31.91 -34.29
N GLY A 133 -61.22 -31.31 -35.18
CA GLY A 133 -61.60 -31.02 -36.56
C GLY A 133 -62.39 -29.73 -36.75
N ASN A 134 -62.52 -28.86 -35.73
CA ASN A 134 -63.20 -27.57 -35.90
C ASN A 134 -62.30 -26.60 -36.66
N ARG A 135 -62.87 -25.88 -37.63
CA ARG A 135 -62.17 -24.90 -38.49
C ARG A 135 -62.19 -23.50 -37.86
N TYR A 136 -61.05 -22.81 -37.92
CA TYR A 136 -60.88 -21.42 -37.48
C TYR A 136 -60.18 -20.59 -38.57
N GLU A 137 -60.52 -19.30 -38.67
CA GLU A 137 -59.93 -18.40 -39.67
C GLU A 137 -58.47 -18.05 -39.37
N SER A 138 -58.04 -18.24 -38.11
CA SER A 138 -56.65 -18.09 -37.73
C SER A 138 -56.33 -18.81 -36.41
N TYR A 139 -55.04 -19.06 -36.17
CA TYR A 139 -54.54 -19.50 -34.87
C TYR A 139 -54.93 -18.55 -33.73
N ALA A 140 -55.15 -17.25 -34.00
CA ALA A 140 -55.58 -16.31 -32.98
C ALA A 140 -57.04 -16.55 -32.54
N GLU A 141 -57.92 -16.89 -33.48
CA GLU A 141 -59.30 -17.26 -33.17
C GLU A 141 -59.37 -18.61 -32.45
N MET A 142 -58.60 -19.60 -32.92
CA MET A 142 -58.51 -20.89 -32.23
C MET A 142 -57.98 -20.72 -30.80
N ALA A 143 -56.96 -19.88 -30.59
CA ALA A 143 -56.46 -19.58 -29.25
C ALA A 143 -57.53 -18.92 -28.36
N LYS A 144 -58.34 -18.02 -28.94
CA LYS A 144 -59.45 -17.35 -28.23
C LYS A 144 -60.54 -18.34 -27.80
N ALA A 145 -60.92 -19.28 -28.67
CA ALA A 145 -61.90 -20.32 -28.38
C ALA A 145 -61.48 -21.24 -27.22
N TYR A 146 -60.18 -21.53 -27.11
CA TYR A 146 -59.63 -22.34 -26.01
C TYR A 146 -59.15 -21.52 -24.80
N HIS A 147 -59.39 -20.20 -24.80
CA HIS A 147 -58.96 -19.25 -23.78
C HIS A 147 -57.45 -19.30 -23.49
N ILE A 148 -56.64 -19.36 -24.54
CA ILE A 148 -55.17 -19.33 -24.51
C ILE A 148 -54.70 -18.07 -25.26
N PRO A 149 -53.67 -17.34 -24.79
CA PRO A 149 -53.11 -16.24 -25.57
C PRO A 149 -52.53 -16.73 -26.90
N ALA A 150 -52.83 -16.05 -28.02
CA ALA A 150 -52.36 -16.43 -29.36
C ALA A 150 -50.84 -16.57 -29.47
N SER A 151 -50.09 -15.77 -28.71
CA SER A 151 -48.61 -15.87 -28.61
C SER A 151 -48.15 -17.18 -27.98
N VAL A 152 -48.86 -17.68 -26.97
CA VAL A 152 -48.56 -18.94 -26.28
C VAL A 152 -48.86 -20.13 -27.18
N LEU A 153 -50.00 -20.11 -27.88
CA LEU A 153 -50.33 -21.16 -28.86
C LEU A 153 -49.27 -21.23 -29.97
N ARG A 154 -48.85 -20.08 -30.51
CA ARG A 154 -47.82 -20.00 -31.53
C ARG A 154 -46.46 -20.53 -31.05
N ASP A 155 -46.01 -20.14 -29.87
CA ASP A 155 -44.75 -20.62 -29.29
C ASP A 155 -44.77 -22.15 -29.05
N ARG A 156 -45.89 -22.70 -28.58
CA ARG A 156 -46.07 -24.15 -28.39
C ARG A 156 -45.98 -24.92 -29.72
N LEU A 157 -46.66 -24.44 -30.76
CA LEU A 157 -46.62 -25.07 -32.09
C LEU A 157 -45.23 -24.95 -32.74
N ASN A 158 -44.56 -23.80 -32.61
CA ASN A 158 -43.19 -23.62 -33.12
C ASN A 158 -42.17 -24.54 -32.41
N ARG A 159 -42.45 -24.97 -31.18
CA ARG A 159 -41.66 -25.96 -30.45
C ARG A 159 -42.01 -27.42 -30.81
N GLY A 160 -42.91 -27.62 -31.78
CA GLY A 160 -43.29 -28.94 -32.30
C GLY A 160 -44.32 -29.70 -31.46
N LEU A 161 -45.06 -29.04 -30.55
CA LEU A 161 -46.15 -29.70 -29.83
C LEU A 161 -47.31 -30.01 -30.78
N SER A 162 -48.01 -31.12 -30.51
CA SER A 162 -49.26 -31.47 -31.19
C SER A 162 -50.31 -30.37 -30.95
N VAL A 163 -51.27 -30.21 -31.88
CA VAL A 163 -52.36 -29.22 -31.72
C VAL A 163 -53.16 -29.49 -30.46
N GLU A 164 -53.35 -30.76 -30.10
CA GLU A 164 -54.01 -31.17 -28.85
C GLU A 164 -53.25 -30.70 -27.61
N ASP A 165 -51.94 -31.00 -27.53
CA ASP A 165 -51.11 -30.59 -26.40
C ASP A 165 -50.92 -29.08 -26.31
N ALA A 166 -50.87 -28.41 -27.46
CA ALA A 166 -50.74 -26.96 -27.55
C ALA A 166 -52.00 -26.26 -27.01
N LEU A 167 -53.17 -26.87 -27.19
CA LEU A 167 -54.47 -26.38 -26.70
C LEU A 167 -54.83 -26.85 -25.28
N ARG A 168 -54.10 -27.82 -24.71
CA ARG A 168 -54.31 -28.29 -23.33
C ARG A 168 -53.86 -27.24 -22.31
N LYS A 169 -54.72 -26.94 -21.32
CA LYS A 169 -54.36 -26.12 -20.14
C LYS A 169 -53.56 -26.98 -19.17
N ARG A 170 -52.30 -26.63 -18.91
CA ARG A 170 -51.46 -27.29 -17.89
C ARG A 170 -51.78 -26.66 -16.53
N GLU A 171 -52.32 -27.46 -15.61
CA GLU A 171 -52.43 -27.07 -14.20
C GLU A 171 -51.05 -27.17 -13.53
N VAL A 172 -50.77 -26.27 -12.59
CA VAL A 172 -49.53 -26.31 -11.79
C VAL A 172 -49.87 -26.59 -10.33
N VAL A 173 -48.99 -27.29 -9.64
CA VAL A 173 -49.20 -27.71 -8.24
C VAL A 173 -48.13 -27.09 -7.37
N ASP A 174 -48.51 -26.56 -6.21
CA ASP A 174 -47.54 -26.05 -5.23
C ASP A 174 -46.93 -27.17 -4.37
N HIS A 175 -46.03 -26.80 -3.46
CA HIS A 175 -45.36 -27.72 -2.55
C HIS A 175 -46.29 -28.40 -1.52
N THR A 176 -47.55 -27.97 -1.43
CA THR A 176 -48.58 -28.54 -0.55
C THR A 176 -49.58 -29.43 -1.28
N GLY A 177 -49.51 -29.49 -2.62
CA GLY A 177 -50.46 -30.23 -3.45
C GLY A 177 -51.66 -29.41 -3.96
N LYS A 178 -51.73 -28.09 -3.66
CA LYS A 178 -52.81 -27.22 -4.16
C LYS A 178 -52.59 -26.91 -5.64
N LYS A 179 -53.64 -27.05 -6.44
CA LYS A 179 -53.63 -26.83 -7.90
C LYS A 179 -53.97 -25.39 -8.25
N TYR A 180 -53.25 -24.83 -9.22
CA TYR A 180 -53.45 -23.48 -9.75
C TYR A 180 -53.55 -23.51 -11.27
N ARG A 181 -54.25 -22.53 -11.85
CA ARG A 181 -54.43 -22.42 -13.31
C ARG A 181 -53.17 -21.94 -14.04
N SER A 182 -52.21 -21.36 -13.32
CA SER A 182 -50.92 -20.90 -13.83
C SER A 182 -49.91 -20.68 -12.71
N GLU A 183 -48.62 -20.70 -13.05
CA GLU A 183 -47.53 -20.32 -12.14
C GLU A 183 -47.72 -18.90 -11.61
N THR A 184 -48.26 -17.99 -12.42
CA THR A 184 -48.51 -16.61 -12.02
C THR A 184 -49.54 -16.55 -10.90
N GLN A 185 -50.64 -17.31 -11.01
CA GLN A 185 -51.67 -17.36 -9.97
C GLN A 185 -51.11 -17.99 -8.69
N MET A 186 -50.32 -19.06 -8.83
CA MET A 186 -49.62 -19.67 -7.70
C MET A 186 -48.73 -18.64 -7.00
N CYS A 187 -47.86 -17.96 -7.73
CA CYS A 187 -46.96 -16.94 -7.17
C CYS A 187 -47.73 -15.77 -6.51
N GLN A 188 -48.84 -15.31 -7.10
CA GLN A 188 -49.67 -14.24 -6.53
C GLN A 188 -50.25 -14.61 -5.16
N GLU A 189 -50.72 -15.86 -4.99
CA GLU A 189 -51.26 -16.33 -3.72
C GLU A 189 -50.21 -16.30 -2.60
N TYR A 190 -48.96 -16.63 -2.93
CA TYR A 190 -47.82 -16.57 -2.02
C TYR A 190 -47.19 -15.17 -1.91
N GLY A 191 -47.76 -14.15 -2.54
CA GLY A 191 -47.25 -12.78 -2.47
C GLY A 191 -45.89 -12.57 -3.14
N ILE A 192 -45.51 -13.42 -4.10
CA ILE A 192 -44.23 -13.38 -4.81
C ILE A 192 -44.42 -13.05 -6.30
N ALA A 193 -43.51 -12.25 -6.87
CA ALA A 193 -43.47 -12.01 -8.31
C ALA A 193 -43.01 -13.26 -9.07
N ILE A 194 -43.67 -13.60 -10.19
CA ILE A 194 -43.32 -14.78 -11.02
C ILE A 194 -41.86 -14.74 -11.53
N THR A 195 -41.32 -13.54 -11.76
CA THR A 195 -39.91 -13.35 -12.15
C THR A 195 -38.95 -13.80 -11.05
N THR A 196 -39.25 -13.43 -9.80
CA THR A 196 -38.49 -13.85 -8.61
C THR A 196 -38.56 -15.36 -8.41
N PHE A 197 -39.75 -15.94 -8.52
CA PHE A 197 -39.94 -17.39 -8.45
C PHE A 197 -39.10 -18.15 -9.50
N LYS A 198 -39.14 -17.71 -10.77
CA LYS A 198 -38.36 -18.33 -11.85
C LYS A 198 -36.85 -18.19 -11.67
N HIS A 199 -36.39 -17.05 -11.15
CA HIS A 199 -34.99 -16.86 -10.82
C HIS A 199 -34.53 -17.83 -9.71
N ARG A 200 -35.33 -17.99 -8.65
CA ARG A 200 -35.06 -18.92 -7.55
C ARG A 200 -34.95 -20.36 -8.05
N GLN A 201 -35.87 -20.80 -8.91
CA GLN A 201 -35.79 -22.13 -9.52
C GLN A 201 -34.56 -22.32 -10.41
N LYS A 202 -34.15 -21.29 -11.16
CA LYS A 202 -32.92 -21.33 -11.97
C LYS A 202 -31.65 -21.46 -11.10
N MET A 203 -31.68 -20.93 -9.88
CA MET A 203 -30.61 -21.06 -8.89
C MET A 203 -30.66 -22.38 -8.11
N GLY A 204 -31.51 -23.33 -8.51
CA GLY A 204 -31.59 -24.65 -7.88
C GLY A 204 -32.37 -24.69 -6.56
N MET A 205 -33.12 -23.64 -6.24
CA MET A 205 -33.92 -23.57 -5.01
C MET A 205 -35.13 -24.52 -5.07
N SER A 206 -35.51 -25.10 -3.94
CA SER A 206 -36.67 -25.98 -3.85
C SER A 206 -37.98 -25.25 -4.15
N LEU A 207 -39.04 -25.96 -4.58
CA LEU A 207 -40.35 -25.36 -4.86
C LEU A 207 -40.94 -24.66 -3.63
N LYS A 208 -40.75 -25.24 -2.44
CA LYS A 208 -41.22 -24.69 -1.16
C LYS A 208 -40.52 -23.37 -0.85
N ASP A 209 -39.19 -23.35 -0.90
CA ASP A 209 -38.39 -22.16 -0.57
C ASP A 209 -38.59 -21.06 -1.61
N SER A 210 -38.75 -21.46 -2.88
CA SER A 210 -39.03 -20.54 -3.98
C SER A 210 -40.31 -19.75 -3.77
N LEU A 211 -41.33 -20.34 -3.14
CA LEU A 211 -42.64 -19.72 -2.88
C LEU A 211 -42.74 -19.02 -1.53
N THR A 212 -42.02 -19.49 -0.50
CA THR A 212 -42.27 -19.06 0.89
C THR A 212 -41.26 -18.04 1.42
N ILE A 213 -40.07 -17.92 0.84
CA ILE A 213 -39.06 -16.95 1.30
C ILE A 213 -39.48 -15.52 0.90
N PRO A 214 -39.63 -14.57 1.84
CA PRO A 214 -40.00 -13.18 1.52
C PRO A 214 -38.99 -12.50 0.58
N VAL A 215 -39.48 -11.65 -0.33
CA VAL A 215 -38.66 -10.98 -1.36
C VAL A 215 -37.61 -10.03 -0.75
N GLY A 216 -37.80 -9.59 0.51
CA GLY A 216 -36.80 -8.81 1.25
C GLY A 216 -35.58 -9.60 1.75
N ASN A 217 -35.60 -10.93 1.64
CA ASN A 217 -34.64 -11.83 2.30
C ASN A 217 -33.67 -12.59 1.38
N MET A 218 -33.45 -12.17 0.13
CA MET A 218 -32.28 -12.64 -0.67
C MET A 218 -31.98 -11.66 -1.83
N LEU A 219 -30.75 -11.37 -2.25
CA LEU A 219 -29.41 -11.77 -1.80
C LEU A 219 -28.40 -10.81 -2.42
N GLY A 220 -27.50 -10.35 -1.57
CA GLY A 220 -26.22 -9.74 -1.92
C GLY A 220 -25.24 -9.88 -0.75
N ASN A 221 -25.72 -9.67 0.50
CA ASN A 221 -24.83 -9.53 1.65
C ASN A 221 -25.24 -10.30 2.93
N SER A 222 -26.24 -11.19 2.92
CA SER A 222 -26.57 -11.95 4.14
C SER A 222 -25.38 -12.84 4.54
N CYS A 223 -24.95 -12.76 5.79
CA CYS A 223 -23.76 -13.43 6.30
C CYS A 223 -24.08 -14.23 7.57
N VAL A 224 -23.20 -15.15 7.92
CA VAL A 224 -23.34 -16.03 9.08
C VAL A 224 -22.11 -15.86 9.97
N ASP A 225 -22.31 -15.75 11.28
CA ASP A 225 -21.20 -15.71 12.24
C ASP A 225 -20.65 -17.11 12.55
N HIS A 226 -19.61 -17.16 13.39
CA HIS A 226 -18.97 -18.40 13.83
C HIS A 226 -19.87 -19.27 14.73
N LEU A 227 -20.99 -18.74 15.24
CA LEU A 227 -21.97 -19.45 16.06
C LEU A 227 -23.18 -19.95 15.25
N GLY A 228 -23.22 -19.65 13.95
CA GLY A 228 -24.31 -20.02 13.05
C GLY A 228 -25.48 -19.04 13.01
N ASN A 229 -25.37 -17.86 13.63
CA ASN A 229 -26.41 -16.83 13.56
C ASN A 229 -26.38 -16.12 12.20
N ILE A 230 -27.56 -15.88 11.64
CA ILE A 230 -27.72 -15.28 10.30
C ILE A 230 -28.02 -13.79 10.45
N TYR A 231 -27.22 -12.96 9.79
CA TYR A 231 -27.37 -11.50 9.76
C TYR A 231 -27.74 -11.02 8.36
N LYS A 232 -28.52 -9.93 8.31
CA LYS A 232 -28.96 -9.32 7.05
C LYS A 232 -27.80 -8.68 6.25
N SER A 233 -26.71 -8.28 6.92
CA SER A 233 -25.46 -7.86 6.29
C SER A 233 -24.26 -8.08 7.19
N GLU A 234 -23.04 -8.12 6.62
CA GLU A 234 -21.79 -8.12 7.40
C GLU A 234 -21.69 -6.93 8.36
N ARG A 235 -22.24 -5.76 8.00
CA ARG A 235 -22.27 -4.60 8.90
C ARG A 235 -23.13 -4.85 10.13
N ASP A 236 -24.24 -5.56 9.96
CA ASP A 236 -25.13 -5.88 11.08
C ASP A 236 -24.53 -6.96 11.98
N MET A 237 -23.82 -7.92 11.39
CA MET A 237 -22.99 -8.86 12.15
C MET A 237 -21.92 -8.11 12.95
N CYS A 238 -21.12 -7.26 12.30
CA CYS A 238 -20.08 -6.49 12.98
C CYS A 238 -20.66 -5.59 14.10
N ALA A 239 -21.80 -4.96 13.87
CA ALA A 239 -22.48 -4.12 14.86
C ALA A 239 -22.96 -4.94 16.08
N ALA A 240 -23.45 -6.16 15.88
CA ALA A 240 -23.83 -7.05 16.98
C ALA A 240 -22.64 -7.40 17.89
N TYR A 241 -21.46 -7.57 17.29
CA TYR A 241 -20.19 -7.79 18.00
C TYR A 241 -19.46 -6.50 18.39
N LYS A 242 -20.08 -5.31 18.20
CA LYS A 242 -19.51 -3.98 18.49
C LYS A 242 -18.16 -3.71 17.80
N ILE A 243 -17.94 -4.28 16.63
CA ILE A 243 -16.75 -4.07 15.80
C ILE A 243 -17.13 -3.23 14.57
N GLU A 244 -16.23 -2.33 14.17
CA GLU A 244 -16.39 -1.58 12.92
C GLU A 244 -16.21 -2.50 11.69
N HIS A 245 -17.10 -2.40 10.71
CA HIS A 245 -17.07 -3.27 9.51
C HIS A 245 -15.74 -3.19 8.75
N SER A 246 -15.10 -2.02 8.71
CA SER A 246 -13.77 -1.86 8.13
C SER A 246 -12.69 -2.66 8.85
N THR A 247 -12.79 -2.78 10.18
CA THR A 247 -11.84 -3.53 11.01
C THR A 247 -12.02 -5.03 10.79
N PHE A 248 -13.27 -5.50 10.71
CA PHE A 248 -13.59 -6.88 10.34
C PHE A 248 -13.04 -7.24 8.96
N MET A 249 -13.28 -6.41 7.93
CA MET A 249 -12.76 -6.64 6.58
C MET A 249 -11.23 -6.66 6.51
N HIS A 250 -10.56 -5.79 7.26
CA HIS A 250 -9.09 -5.80 7.33
C HIS A 250 -8.55 -7.09 7.96
N ARG A 251 -9.19 -7.61 9.01
CA ARG A 251 -8.84 -8.87 9.68
C ARG A 251 -9.00 -10.08 8.76
N ILE A 252 -10.14 -10.17 8.07
CA ILE A 252 -10.40 -11.20 7.06
C ILE A 252 -9.38 -11.11 5.91
N GLY A 253 -9.04 -9.89 5.46
CA GLY A 253 -8.02 -9.66 4.41
C GLY A 253 -6.60 -10.09 4.81
N LYS A 254 -6.32 -10.23 6.12
CA LYS A 254 -5.08 -10.81 6.65
C LYS A 254 -5.14 -12.33 6.84
N GLY A 255 -6.26 -12.96 6.48
CA GLY A 255 -6.45 -14.41 6.58
C GLY A 255 -6.94 -14.90 7.96
N MET A 256 -7.42 -14.02 8.84
CA MET A 256 -8.02 -14.42 10.12
C MET A 256 -9.34 -15.16 9.92
N SER A 257 -9.71 -16.04 10.85
CA SER A 257 -11.02 -16.69 10.85
C SER A 257 -12.16 -15.71 11.18
N ILE A 258 -13.40 -16.06 10.87
CA ILE A 258 -14.58 -15.22 11.21
C ILE A 258 -14.70 -15.03 12.73
N GLU A 259 -14.38 -16.06 13.51
CA GLU A 259 -14.35 -16.02 14.97
C GLU A 259 -13.30 -15.00 15.46
N GLU A 260 -12.05 -15.14 15.02
CA GLU A 260 -10.96 -14.23 15.37
C GLU A 260 -11.25 -12.79 14.91
N ALA A 261 -11.89 -12.65 13.74
CA ALA A 261 -12.21 -11.34 13.18
C ALA A 261 -13.32 -10.62 13.95
N LEU A 262 -14.24 -11.37 14.57
CA LEU A 262 -15.35 -10.87 15.40
C LEU A 262 -15.02 -10.78 16.90
N MET A 263 -13.85 -11.27 17.32
CA MET A 263 -13.41 -11.15 18.71
C MET A 263 -12.88 -9.74 19.01
N HIS A 264 -13.22 -9.20 20.19
CA HIS A 264 -12.58 -8.01 20.72
C HIS A 264 -11.26 -8.42 21.38
N TYR A 265 -10.14 -7.99 20.81
CA TYR A 265 -8.84 -8.08 21.49
C TYR A 265 -8.74 -6.89 22.45
N GLU A 266 -8.78 -7.17 23.74
CA GLU A 266 -8.28 -6.21 24.71
C GLU A 266 -6.77 -6.10 24.54
N VAL A 267 -6.24 -4.88 24.59
CA VAL A 267 -4.80 -4.66 24.66
C VAL A 267 -4.43 -4.28 26.08
N TYR A 268 -3.31 -4.80 26.54
CA TYR A 268 -2.84 -4.57 27.90
C TYR A 268 -1.60 -3.69 27.88
N ASP A 269 -1.51 -2.75 28.83
CA ASP A 269 -0.26 -2.04 29.08
C ASP A 269 0.71 -2.90 29.93
N HIS A 270 1.89 -2.33 30.22
CA HIS A 270 2.92 -2.98 31.03
C HIS A 270 2.51 -3.22 32.49
N ASN A 271 1.46 -2.57 32.97
CA ASN A 271 0.89 -2.77 34.31
C ASN A 271 -0.29 -3.76 34.30
N GLY A 272 -0.61 -4.35 33.15
CA GLY A 272 -1.73 -5.28 32.98
C GLY A 272 -3.10 -4.60 32.90
N ILE A 273 -3.17 -3.28 32.69
CA ILE A 273 -4.43 -2.56 32.53
C ILE A 273 -4.96 -2.79 31.12
N ALA A 274 -6.22 -3.21 31.00
CA ALA A 274 -6.89 -3.47 29.74
C ALA A 274 -7.44 -2.18 29.09
N TYR A 275 -7.26 -2.04 27.79
CA TYR A 275 -7.81 -0.96 26.95
C TYR A 275 -8.56 -1.55 25.76
N LYS A 276 -9.56 -0.84 25.24
CA LYS A 276 -10.37 -1.31 24.11
C LYS A 276 -9.61 -1.29 22.78
N SER A 277 -8.51 -0.53 22.71
CA SER A 277 -7.64 -0.46 21.55
C SER A 277 -6.25 0.08 21.90
N GLU A 278 -5.26 -0.20 21.05
CA GLU A 278 -3.92 0.40 21.17
C GLU A 278 -3.97 1.93 21.15
N VAL A 279 -4.94 2.51 20.43
CA VAL A 279 -5.09 3.97 20.32
C VAL A 279 -5.52 4.56 21.67
N GLU A 280 -6.47 3.92 22.34
CA GLU A 280 -6.92 4.33 23.68
C GLU A 280 -5.81 4.16 24.71
N MET A 281 -5.08 3.04 24.66
CA MET A 281 -3.89 2.82 25.49
C MET A 281 -2.85 3.93 25.27
N CYS A 282 -2.45 4.19 24.02
CA CYS A 282 -1.47 5.24 23.71
C CYS A 282 -1.94 6.62 24.18
N LYS A 283 -3.24 6.92 24.05
CA LYS A 283 -3.83 8.18 24.50
C LYS A 283 -3.74 8.34 26.02
N ALA A 284 -3.92 7.28 26.79
CA ALA A 284 -3.77 7.30 28.25
C ALA A 284 -2.34 7.67 28.70
N TYR A 285 -1.34 7.25 27.93
CA TYR A 285 0.08 7.59 28.16
C TYR A 285 0.53 8.88 27.46
N GLY A 286 -0.38 9.60 26.79
CA GLY A 286 -0.06 10.86 26.11
C GLY A 286 0.84 10.72 24.89
N ILE A 287 0.90 9.53 24.27
CA ILE A 287 1.72 9.28 23.07
C ILE A 287 0.86 9.01 21.84
N ALA A 288 1.38 9.34 20.66
CA ALA A 288 0.73 8.99 19.40
C ALA A 288 0.86 7.48 19.14
N ASN A 289 -0.22 6.84 18.67
CA ASN A 289 -0.23 5.41 18.36
C ASN A 289 0.83 5.02 17.30
N GLU A 290 1.13 5.90 16.35
CA GLU A 290 2.21 5.72 15.38
C GLU A 290 3.59 5.64 16.05
N THR A 291 3.84 6.50 17.05
CA THR A 291 5.08 6.49 17.83
C THR A 291 5.22 5.18 18.60
N PHE A 292 4.15 4.73 19.26
CA PHE A 292 4.14 3.42 19.94
C PHE A 292 4.46 2.28 18.97
N ARG A 293 3.78 2.20 17.82
CA ARG A 293 4.02 1.15 16.81
C ARG A 293 5.42 1.20 16.21
N TYR A 294 5.97 2.39 15.98
CA TYR A 294 7.35 2.54 15.57
C TYR A 294 8.31 1.98 16.63
N ARG A 295 8.14 2.37 17.89
CA ARG A 295 8.95 1.87 19.02
C ARG A 295 8.88 0.35 19.17
N ARG A 296 7.67 -0.22 19.08
CA ARG A 296 7.48 -1.69 19.12
C ARG A 296 8.21 -2.40 17.98
N ARG A 297 8.18 -1.86 16.75
CA ARG A 297 8.95 -2.39 15.61
C ARG A 297 10.46 -2.22 15.77
N ALA A 298 10.89 -1.16 16.44
CA ALA A 298 12.28 -0.90 16.80
C ALA A 298 12.76 -1.72 18.02
N GLY A 299 11.94 -2.64 18.53
CA GLY A 299 12.33 -3.57 19.60
C GLY A 299 12.07 -3.09 21.04
N PHE A 300 11.41 -1.95 21.24
CA PHE A 300 11.09 -1.45 22.57
C PHE A 300 10.09 -2.38 23.27
N SER A 301 10.27 -2.61 24.58
CA SER A 301 9.26 -3.22 25.43
C SER A 301 7.96 -2.38 25.45
N VAL A 302 6.86 -2.95 25.94
CA VAL A 302 5.57 -2.22 26.02
C VAL A 302 5.70 -1.02 26.96
N GLU A 303 6.41 -1.19 28.07
CA GLU A 303 6.71 -0.13 29.02
C GLU A 303 7.52 0.99 28.36
N GLU A 304 8.67 0.68 27.75
CA GLU A 304 9.53 1.64 27.07
C GLU A 304 8.77 2.36 25.94
N ALA A 305 7.98 1.62 25.17
CA ALA A 305 7.21 2.17 24.06
C ALA A 305 6.18 3.21 24.53
N LEU A 306 5.56 2.99 25.69
CA LEU A 306 4.54 3.87 26.28
C LEU A 306 5.12 5.05 27.06
N THR A 307 6.24 4.86 27.75
CA THR A 307 6.72 5.80 28.77
C THR A 307 7.87 6.69 28.31
N ILE A 308 8.66 6.28 27.31
CA ILE A 308 9.82 7.07 26.86
C ILE A 308 9.35 8.39 26.22
N PRO A 309 9.95 9.55 26.55
CA PRO A 309 9.60 10.82 25.91
C PRO A 309 9.88 10.81 24.39
N LYS A 310 9.05 11.50 23.60
CA LYS A 310 9.15 11.50 22.11
C LYS A 310 10.53 11.95 21.59
N HIS A 311 11.23 12.79 22.32
CA HIS A 311 12.50 13.38 21.90
C HIS A 311 13.71 12.47 22.15
N TYR A 312 13.54 11.31 22.78
CA TYR A 312 14.59 10.32 23.01
C TYR A 312 14.47 9.13 22.04
N SER A 313 15.61 8.69 21.51
CA SER A 313 15.81 7.32 21.04
C SER A 313 15.94 6.35 22.21
N LEU A 314 15.90 5.03 21.96
CA LEU A 314 16.03 4.03 23.04
C LEU A 314 17.38 4.16 23.76
N GLY A 315 18.46 4.24 22.99
CA GLY A 315 19.81 4.35 23.54
C GLY A 315 19.99 5.65 24.30
N GLU A 316 19.55 6.79 23.75
CA GLU A 316 19.60 8.07 24.47
C GLU A 316 18.80 8.00 25.77
N TYR A 317 17.60 7.40 25.78
CA TYR A 317 16.82 7.27 27.02
C TYR A 317 17.57 6.45 28.08
N ARG A 318 18.22 5.34 27.69
CA ARG A 318 19.02 4.53 28.63
C ARG A 318 20.22 5.30 29.16
N VAL A 319 20.91 6.05 28.30
CA VAL A 319 22.00 6.97 28.72
C VAL A 319 21.46 8.01 29.70
N SER A 320 20.29 8.61 29.43
CA SER A 320 19.67 9.61 30.31
C SER A 320 19.34 9.05 31.70
N LYS A 321 18.86 7.79 31.78
CA LYS A 321 18.59 7.12 33.07
C LYS A 321 19.84 6.94 33.91
N VAL A 322 20.95 6.58 33.28
CA VAL A 322 22.24 6.50 33.96
C VAL A 322 22.68 7.90 34.39
N LEU A 323 22.59 8.91 33.53
CA LEU A 323 22.94 10.29 33.89
C LEU A 323 22.09 10.85 35.05
N ASP A 324 20.80 10.50 35.13
CA ASP A 324 19.92 10.83 36.26
C ASP A 324 20.46 10.23 37.56
N GLN A 325 20.91 8.97 37.55
CA GLN A 325 21.57 8.33 38.71
C GLN A 325 22.82 9.11 39.12
N PHE A 326 23.66 9.53 38.17
CA PHE A 326 24.88 10.28 38.46
C PHE A 326 24.60 11.69 38.99
N CYS A 327 23.51 12.34 38.56
CA CYS A 327 23.04 13.60 39.15
C CYS A 327 22.59 13.39 40.60
N ASN A 328 21.82 12.33 40.87
CA ASN A 328 21.35 11.98 42.21
C ASN A 328 22.52 11.65 43.15
N ASP A 329 23.53 10.94 42.66
CA ASP A 329 24.77 10.60 43.36
C ASP A 329 25.74 11.80 43.46
N ARG A 330 25.37 12.97 42.91
CA ARG A 330 26.19 14.19 42.86
C ARG A 330 27.55 14.01 42.19
N LYS A 331 27.70 13.01 41.31
CA LYS A 331 28.92 12.82 40.51
C LYS A 331 29.04 13.88 39.40
N ILE A 332 27.90 14.35 38.90
CA ILE A 332 27.76 15.47 37.95
C ILE A 332 26.72 16.46 38.48
N SER A 333 26.80 17.74 38.07
CA SER A 333 25.86 18.76 38.54
C SER A 333 24.53 18.69 37.81
N SER A 334 24.57 18.49 36.49
CA SER A 334 23.41 18.28 35.63
C SER A 334 23.87 17.81 34.24
N TYR A 335 22.93 17.54 33.34
CA TYR A 335 23.22 17.34 31.93
C TYR A 335 22.17 18.05 31.06
N LEU A 336 22.54 18.36 29.82
CA LEU A 336 21.66 18.96 28.82
C LEU A 336 21.56 18.05 27.61
N HIS A 337 20.34 17.80 27.12
CA HIS A 337 20.09 16.89 26.00
C HIS A 337 19.80 17.64 24.70
N ASN A 338 20.51 17.28 23.62
CA ASN A 338 20.25 17.74 22.25
C ASN A 338 20.18 19.28 22.09
N ILE A 339 21.06 20.00 22.80
CA ILE A 339 21.15 21.46 22.78
C ILE A 339 22.14 21.92 21.70
N GLN A 340 21.80 23.01 21.00
CA GLN A 340 22.71 23.62 20.03
C GLN A 340 23.93 24.19 20.73
N ILE A 341 25.13 24.00 20.18
CA ILE A 341 26.38 24.51 20.77
C ILE A 341 26.27 26.00 21.09
N ASN A 342 25.79 26.86 20.19
CA ASN A 342 25.69 28.29 20.51
C ASN A 342 24.79 28.56 21.73
N LYS A 343 23.66 27.86 21.82
CA LYS A 343 22.73 27.95 22.96
C LYS A 343 23.33 27.39 24.24
N LEU A 344 24.15 26.35 24.14
CA LEU A 344 24.84 25.76 25.29
C LEU A 344 25.77 26.78 25.94
N PHE A 345 26.57 27.49 25.13
CA PHE A 345 27.45 28.55 25.63
C PHE A 345 26.67 29.76 26.17
N GLU A 346 25.52 30.10 25.58
CA GLU A 346 24.60 31.11 26.11
C GLU A 346 24.02 30.72 27.48
N ILE A 347 23.53 29.48 27.64
CA ILE A 347 22.93 28.96 28.88
C ILE A 347 23.94 28.97 30.03
N LEU A 348 25.20 28.63 29.74
CA LEU A 348 26.27 28.57 30.73
C LEU A 348 26.97 29.93 30.94
N ASN A 349 26.55 30.98 30.22
CA ASN A 349 27.13 32.32 30.29
C ASN A 349 28.66 32.37 30.04
N ILE A 350 29.14 31.57 29.08
CA ILE A 350 30.57 31.41 28.74
C ILE A 350 30.90 31.90 27.31
N GLN A 351 30.26 33.00 26.88
CA GLN A 351 30.33 33.47 25.49
C GLN A 351 31.75 33.88 25.03
N GLU A 352 32.61 34.35 25.93
CA GLU A 352 34.01 34.63 25.59
C GLU A 352 34.77 33.37 25.17
N GLN A 353 34.49 32.24 25.81
CA GLN A 353 35.08 30.95 25.45
C GLN A 353 34.61 30.51 24.06
N TYR A 354 33.35 30.76 23.70
CA TYR A 354 32.82 30.50 22.36
C TYR A 354 33.58 31.28 21.27
N ASN A 355 33.85 32.57 21.50
CA ASN A 355 34.58 33.40 20.53
C ASN A 355 36.02 32.93 20.34
N LEU A 356 36.71 32.59 21.43
CA LEU A 356 38.06 32.04 21.39
C LEU A 356 38.08 30.69 20.68
N PHE A 357 37.07 29.86 20.93
CA PHE A 357 36.86 28.60 20.24
C PHE A 357 36.72 28.79 18.73
N MET A 358 35.81 29.66 18.27
CA MET A 358 35.58 29.87 16.83
C MET A 358 36.87 30.27 16.11
N LYS A 359 37.71 31.09 16.75
CA LYS A 359 39.03 31.48 16.23
C LYS A 359 40.00 30.30 16.10
N ARG A 360 40.06 29.40 17.08
CA ARG A 360 40.88 28.17 17.03
C ARG A 360 40.37 27.22 15.95
N TYR A 361 39.06 27.04 15.88
CA TYR A 361 38.39 26.19 14.91
C TYR A 361 38.68 26.60 13.46
N ASP A 362 38.62 27.90 13.13
CA ASP A 362 38.95 28.36 11.76
C ASP A 362 40.40 28.07 11.36
N ASN A 363 41.33 28.10 12.33
CA ASN A 363 42.74 27.81 12.07
C ASN A 363 42.97 26.31 11.80
N GLU A 364 42.25 25.43 12.49
CA GLU A 364 42.32 23.98 12.27
C GLU A 364 41.54 23.54 11.03
N LEU A 365 40.39 24.17 10.74
CA LEU A 365 39.67 23.92 9.49
C LEU A 365 40.55 24.20 8.26
N LYS A 366 41.33 25.28 8.26
CA LYS A 366 42.29 25.60 7.18
C LYS A 366 43.35 24.53 6.97
N LYS A 367 43.65 23.72 7.99
CA LYS A 367 44.62 22.61 7.93
C LYS A 367 43.96 21.28 7.55
N SER A 368 42.64 21.17 7.74
CA SER A 368 41.84 20.00 7.38
C SER A 368 41.20 20.17 5.99
N ASN A 369 40.87 19.08 5.29
CA ASN A 369 40.12 19.17 4.02
C ASN A 369 38.59 19.24 4.23
N ILE A 370 38.13 19.68 5.41
CA ILE A 370 36.72 19.67 5.81
C ILE A 370 36.11 21.06 5.57
N ASN A 371 35.07 21.15 4.73
CA ASN A 371 34.39 22.40 4.43
C ASN A 371 33.07 22.52 5.21
N ILE A 372 33.11 23.11 6.41
CA ILE A 372 31.93 23.36 7.26
C ILE A 372 31.85 24.84 7.64
N SER A 373 30.70 25.45 7.38
CA SER A 373 30.49 26.86 7.73
C SER A 373 30.30 27.07 9.23
N ARG A 374 30.75 28.22 9.74
CA ARG A 374 30.52 28.65 11.12
C ARG A 374 29.05 28.58 11.55
N LYS A 375 28.13 28.95 10.64
CA LYS A 375 26.67 28.87 10.86
C LYS A 375 26.19 27.43 11.08
N ARG A 376 26.81 26.45 10.41
CA ARG A 376 26.49 25.03 10.57
C ARG A 376 27.06 24.50 11.89
N LEU A 377 28.29 24.86 12.22
CA LEU A 377 28.94 24.51 13.49
C LEU A 377 28.17 25.01 14.71
N ALA A 378 27.71 26.26 14.70
CA ALA A 378 26.90 26.84 15.78
C ALA A 378 25.64 26.02 16.10
N ARG A 379 25.11 25.29 15.10
CA ARG A 379 23.89 24.49 15.20
C ARG A 379 24.16 23.01 15.50
N PHE A 380 25.40 22.60 15.68
CA PHE A 380 25.74 21.26 16.12
C PHE A 380 25.07 20.97 17.46
N ARG A 381 24.74 19.70 17.66
CA ARG A 381 24.12 19.20 18.87
C ARG A 381 24.82 17.90 19.22
N PHE A 382 25.21 17.81 20.47
CA PHE A 382 25.59 16.54 21.09
C PHE A 382 24.37 15.96 21.76
N ASP A 383 24.28 14.64 21.83
CA ASP A 383 23.14 14.00 22.49
C ASP A 383 23.10 14.41 23.94
N PHE A 384 24.23 14.36 24.66
CA PHE A 384 24.34 14.86 26.02
C PHE A 384 25.54 15.77 26.23
N SER A 385 25.34 16.86 26.96
CA SER A 385 26.38 17.73 27.49
C SER A 385 26.41 17.58 29.01
N ILE A 386 27.47 17.02 29.56
CA ILE A 386 27.66 16.87 31.01
C ILE A 386 28.12 18.20 31.59
N ILE A 387 27.38 18.69 32.59
CA ILE A 387 27.69 19.95 33.28
C ILE A 387 28.24 19.64 34.66
N LYS A 388 29.40 20.23 34.95
CA LYS A 388 30.03 20.19 36.27
C LYS A 388 30.55 21.59 36.61
N ASP A 389 30.20 22.09 37.79
CA ASP A 389 30.67 23.38 38.30
C ASP A 389 30.45 24.53 37.28
N ALA A 390 29.24 24.58 36.71
CA ALA A 390 28.81 25.55 35.69
C ALA A 390 29.62 25.56 34.37
N ASN A 391 30.42 24.53 34.11
CA ASN A 391 31.18 24.37 32.86
C ASN A 391 30.77 23.09 32.12
N ILE A 392 31.00 23.09 30.81
CA ILE A 392 30.91 21.89 29.98
C ILE A 392 32.07 20.99 30.38
N TRP A 393 31.74 19.84 30.96
CA TRP A 393 32.75 18.91 31.47
C TRP A 393 33.08 17.81 30.45
N ALA A 394 32.06 17.28 29.76
CA ALA A 394 32.23 16.32 28.65
C ALA A 394 30.99 16.27 27.77
N PHE A 395 31.11 15.65 26.60
CA PHE A 395 30.00 15.30 25.72
C PHE A 395 29.81 13.78 25.65
N ILE A 396 28.58 13.35 25.41
CA ILE A 396 28.24 11.98 25.05
C ILE A 396 27.45 11.99 23.73
N GLU A 397 27.80 11.08 22.82
CA GLU A 397 27.02 10.73 21.62
C GLU A 397 26.60 9.26 21.71
N TYR A 398 25.35 9.00 21.39
CA TYR A 398 24.82 7.66 21.16
C TYR A 398 24.78 7.39 19.65
N ASP A 399 25.73 6.61 19.16
CA ASP A 399 25.82 6.26 17.75
C ASP A 399 24.89 5.09 17.44
N GLY A 400 23.66 5.41 17.04
CA GLY A 400 22.70 4.41 16.55
C GLY A 400 23.20 3.67 15.30
N ILE A 401 22.57 2.54 14.96
CA ILE A 401 22.97 1.66 13.84
C ILE A 401 23.10 2.43 12.50
N GLN A 402 22.35 3.51 12.33
CA GLN A 402 22.37 4.37 11.13
C GLN A 402 23.71 5.10 10.91
N HIS A 403 24.59 5.18 11.92
CA HIS A 403 25.96 5.69 11.74
C HIS A 403 26.88 4.66 11.07
N PHE A 404 26.50 3.38 11.10
CA PHE A 404 27.32 2.28 10.62
C PHE A 404 26.73 1.63 9.37
N LYS A 405 25.39 1.59 9.24
CA LYS A 405 24.72 0.96 8.11
C LYS A 405 23.84 1.94 7.34
N PHE A 406 23.88 1.83 6.03
CA PHE A 406 22.94 2.51 5.16
C PHE A 406 21.56 1.90 5.38
N VAL A 407 20.61 2.75 5.74
CA VAL A 407 19.23 2.36 6.00
C VAL A 407 18.35 3.39 5.29
N ASP A 408 17.57 2.92 4.32
CA ASP A 408 16.68 3.75 3.46
C ASP A 408 15.71 4.63 4.27
N LEU A 409 15.38 4.21 5.49
CA LEU A 409 14.54 5.00 6.40
C LEU A 409 15.19 6.32 6.83
N PHE A 410 16.52 6.34 6.96
CA PHE A 410 17.28 7.49 7.48
C PHE A 410 17.98 8.29 6.39
N PHE A 411 18.29 7.68 5.25
CA PHE A 411 19.03 8.30 4.15
C PHE A 411 18.33 8.09 2.82
N LYS A 412 18.26 9.15 1.99
CA LYS A 412 17.67 9.06 0.64
C LYS A 412 18.63 8.44 -0.36
N THR A 413 19.93 8.68 -0.18
CA THR A 413 21.00 8.18 -1.05
C THR A 413 22.16 7.67 -0.20
N PHE A 414 22.93 6.77 -0.76
CA PHE A 414 24.18 6.30 -0.15
C PHE A 414 25.20 7.45 0.02
N GLU A 415 25.20 8.42 -0.89
CA GLU A 415 26.03 9.63 -0.76
C GLU A 415 25.65 10.44 0.48
N ASP A 416 24.36 10.60 0.79
CA ASP A 416 23.90 11.29 2.00
C ASP A 416 24.39 10.60 3.28
N PHE A 417 24.46 9.26 3.27
CA PHE A 417 25.01 8.45 4.35
C PHE A 417 26.53 8.68 4.50
N VAL A 418 27.29 8.63 3.41
CA VAL A 418 28.74 8.86 3.44
C VAL A 418 29.07 10.30 3.87
N LEU A 419 28.31 11.28 3.38
CA LEU A 419 28.42 12.68 3.77
C LEU A 419 27.99 12.94 5.22
N SER A 420 27.22 12.03 5.84
CA SER A 420 26.90 12.13 7.27
C SER A 420 28.14 12.00 8.15
N GLY A 421 29.13 11.19 7.75
CA GLY A 421 30.42 11.03 8.44
C GLY A 421 31.26 12.32 8.52
N ASN A 422 31.04 13.27 7.62
CA ASN A 422 31.67 14.60 7.72
C ASN A 422 31.18 15.39 8.93
N ARG A 423 29.93 15.19 9.35
CA ARG A 423 29.39 15.82 10.56
C ARG A 423 29.99 15.21 11.82
N ASP A 424 30.09 13.89 11.87
CA ASP A 424 30.71 13.16 12.98
C ASP A 424 32.18 13.53 13.14
N SER A 425 32.93 13.59 12.03
CA SER A 425 34.33 14.03 12.02
C SER A 425 34.48 15.46 12.55
N ALA A 426 33.55 16.34 12.22
CA ALA A 426 33.57 17.72 12.69
C ALA A 426 33.22 17.87 14.18
N LYS A 427 32.36 17.00 14.71
CA LYS A 427 32.07 16.91 16.16
C LYS A 427 33.32 16.45 16.92
N ASN A 428 34.00 15.43 16.42
CA ASN A 428 35.25 14.93 17.00
C ASN A 428 36.34 16.03 17.03
N ILE A 429 36.55 16.72 15.90
CA ILE A 429 37.50 17.85 15.84
C ILE A 429 37.10 18.97 16.80
N PHE A 430 35.80 19.25 16.92
CA PHE A 430 35.31 20.23 17.88
C PHE A 430 35.73 19.88 19.31
N THR A 431 35.59 18.64 19.75
CA THR A 431 35.93 18.22 21.11
C THR A 431 37.44 18.17 21.32
N GLU A 432 38.18 17.61 20.36
CA GLU A 432 39.65 17.51 20.38
C GLU A 432 40.34 18.89 20.50
N VAL A 433 39.96 19.86 19.66
CA VAL A 433 40.57 21.20 19.64
C VAL A 433 40.34 21.98 20.93
N ASN A 434 39.23 21.69 21.62
CA ASN A 434 38.91 22.31 22.90
C ASN A 434 39.42 21.50 24.10
N GLY A 435 39.98 20.31 23.88
CA GLY A 435 40.35 19.40 24.97
C GLY A 435 39.15 18.97 25.81
N ILE A 436 37.95 18.94 25.22
CA ILE A 436 36.73 18.50 25.90
C ILE A 436 36.59 16.99 25.67
N PRO A 437 36.50 16.16 26.72
CA PRO A 437 36.25 14.74 26.60
C PRO A 437 34.96 14.44 25.82
N LEU A 438 35.03 13.49 24.90
CA LEU A 438 33.87 12.97 24.15
C LEU A 438 33.79 11.45 24.30
N LEU A 439 32.67 10.97 24.82
CA LEU A 439 32.33 9.56 24.84
C LEU A 439 31.34 9.25 23.71
N ARG A 440 31.66 8.31 22.83
CA ARG A 440 30.73 7.76 21.83
C ARG A 440 30.34 6.35 22.22
N ILE A 441 29.06 6.12 22.43
CA ILE A 441 28.47 4.84 22.82
C ILE A 441 27.87 4.21 21.56
N ARG A 442 28.36 3.04 21.16
CA ARG A 442 27.85 2.35 19.97
C ARG A 442 26.47 1.75 20.25
N TYR A 443 25.66 1.58 19.20
CA TYR A 443 24.27 1.11 19.28
C TYR A 443 24.05 -0.20 20.07
N ASP A 444 25.07 -1.06 20.15
CA ASP A 444 25.07 -2.33 20.86
C ASP A 444 25.64 -2.25 22.29
N GLN A 445 26.25 -1.13 22.68
CA GLN A 445 26.78 -0.86 24.03
C GLN A 445 25.72 -0.18 24.93
N ILE A 446 24.44 -0.55 24.79
CA ILE A 446 23.30 0.13 25.43
C ILE A 446 22.78 -0.52 26.70
N GLU A 447 23.44 -1.57 27.18
CA GLU A 447 23.09 -2.17 28.47
C GLU A 447 23.41 -1.20 29.61
N GLU A 448 22.46 -1.02 30.54
CA GLU A 448 22.56 0.00 31.59
C GLU A 448 23.86 -0.12 32.41
N LYS A 449 24.26 -1.35 32.75
CA LYS A 449 25.50 -1.62 33.48
C LYS A 449 26.73 -1.17 32.67
N MET A 450 26.77 -1.47 31.38
CA MET A 450 27.88 -1.10 30.50
C MET A 450 27.95 0.42 30.33
N VAL A 451 26.81 1.07 30.05
CA VAL A 451 26.73 2.54 29.94
C VAL A 451 27.22 3.21 31.23
N LYS A 452 26.84 2.66 32.39
CA LYS A 452 27.31 3.14 33.70
C LYS A 452 28.83 3.03 33.84
N GLU A 453 29.41 1.88 33.51
CA GLU A 453 30.87 1.67 33.55
C GLU A 453 31.61 2.63 32.60
N MET A 454 31.06 2.87 31.40
CA MET A 454 31.63 3.82 30.44
C MET A 454 31.60 5.27 30.95
N ILE A 455 30.48 5.70 31.54
CA ILE A 455 30.36 7.06 32.10
C ILE A 455 31.22 7.21 33.36
N ASP A 456 31.34 6.18 34.19
CA ASP A 456 32.26 6.17 35.34
C ASP A 456 33.73 6.26 34.89
N ASP A 457 34.17 5.50 33.88
CA ASP A 457 35.53 5.61 33.35
C ASP A 457 35.77 6.96 32.67
N LEU A 458 34.80 7.51 31.96
CA LEU A 458 34.87 8.89 31.44
C LEU A 458 35.14 9.87 32.57
N LEU A 459 34.33 9.84 33.63
CA LEU A 459 34.45 10.75 34.78
C LEU A 459 35.75 10.57 35.57
N GLY A 460 36.26 9.34 35.68
CA GLY A 460 37.52 9.03 36.36
C GLY A 460 38.77 9.32 35.51
N ASN A 461 38.67 9.16 34.18
CA ASN A 461 39.80 9.21 33.26
C ASN A 461 39.53 10.11 32.02
N PRO A 462 39.11 11.38 32.19
CA PRO A 462 38.64 12.23 31.09
C PRO A 462 39.66 12.43 29.97
N GLN A 463 40.95 12.41 30.29
CA GLN A 463 42.03 12.62 29.32
C GLN A 463 42.08 11.54 28.23
N LYS A 464 41.64 10.31 28.53
CA LYS A 464 41.56 9.24 27.52
C LYS A 464 40.59 9.60 26.39
N TYR A 465 39.51 10.29 26.74
CA TYR A 465 38.38 10.60 25.86
C TYR A 465 38.55 11.89 25.06
N VAL A 466 39.71 12.55 25.15
CA VAL A 466 39.99 13.73 24.32
C VAL A 466 40.27 13.34 22.87
N ILE A 467 40.90 12.17 22.65
CA ILE A 467 41.28 11.67 21.31
C ILE A 467 40.64 10.30 21.04
N GLN A 468 40.52 9.46 22.07
CA GLN A 468 39.92 8.14 21.93
C GLN A 468 38.47 8.19 22.42
N HIS A 469 37.54 8.38 21.49
CA HIS A 469 36.13 8.61 21.83
C HIS A 469 35.38 7.34 22.30
N ASN A 470 35.96 6.15 22.11
CA ASN A 470 35.50 4.91 22.72
C ASN A 470 36.73 4.11 23.21
N THR A 471 36.77 3.79 24.50
CA THR A 471 37.88 3.08 25.15
C THR A 471 37.61 1.60 25.38
N PHE A 472 36.39 1.14 25.08
CA PHE A 472 35.91 -0.23 25.29
C PHE A 472 35.99 -1.08 24.03
N LEU A 473 36.13 -0.44 22.87
CA LEU A 473 36.34 -1.06 21.57
C LEU A 473 37.56 -0.44 20.90
N SER A 474 38.32 -1.24 20.16
CA SER A 474 39.29 -0.73 19.20
C SER A 474 38.59 0.02 18.07
N ASN A 475 39.32 0.85 17.31
CA ASN A 475 38.74 1.56 16.16
C ASN A 475 38.22 0.60 15.08
N GLU A 476 38.86 -0.55 14.92
CA GLU A 476 38.48 -1.58 13.96
C GLU A 476 37.17 -2.24 14.39
N GLU A 477 37.07 -2.69 15.64
CA GLU A 477 35.84 -3.22 16.20
C GLU A 477 34.73 -2.18 16.10
N TYR A 478 34.97 -0.93 16.50
CA TYR A 478 33.98 0.14 16.46
C TYR A 478 33.36 0.32 15.05
N MET A 479 34.18 0.21 14.00
CA MET A 479 33.80 0.42 12.60
C MET A 479 33.44 -0.86 11.84
N GLU A 480 33.50 -2.03 12.47
CA GLU A 480 33.26 -3.35 11.84
C GLU A 480 31.95 -3.39 11.04
N ALA A 481 30.84 -2.98 11.68
CA ALA A 481 29.52 -2.96 11.05
C ALA A 481 29.41 -2.02 9.84
N PHE A 482 30.29 -1.02 9.74
CA PHE A 482 30.39 -0.13 8.58
C PHE A 482 31.19 -0.76 7.45
N ASN A 483 32.28 -1.45 7.77
CA ASN A 483 33.12 -2.13 6.80
C ASN A 483 32.37 -3.27 6.09
N ASP A 484 31.62 -4.08 6.83
CA ASP A 484 30.79 -5.15 6.26
C ASP A 484 29.76 -4.60 5.27
N ASN A 485 29.12 -3.50 5.63
CA ASN A 485 28.11 -2.86 4.80
C ASN A 485 28.71 -2.22 3.53
N MET A 486 29.97 -1.77 3.56
CA MET A 486 30.67 -1.29 2.36
C MET A 486 30.98 -2.42 1.37
N LEU A 487 31.30 -3.62 1.88
CA LEU A 487 31.56 -4.80 1.07
C LEU A 487 30.28 -5.33 0.39
N ASP A 488 29.14 -5.32 1.11
CA ASP A 488 27.85 -5.73 0.56
C ASP A 488 27.33 -4.79 -0.55
N VAL A 489 27.62 -3.49 -0.44
CA VAL A 489 27.17 -2.48 -1.41
C VAL A 489 28.12 -2.38 -2.62
N ASN A 490 29.38 -2.81 -2.50
CA ASN A 490 30.31 -2.84 -3.62
C ASN A 490 31.38 -3.96 -3.48
N PRO A 491 31.16 -5.13 -4.12
CA PRO A 491 32.07 -6.27 -4.04
C PRO A 491 33.47 -6.03 -4.64
N LYS A 492 33.69 -4.91 -5.35
CA LYS A 492 34.99 -4.57 -5.96
C LYS A 492 35.97 -3.91 -4.99
N LEU A 493 35.58 -3.69 -3.73
CA LEU A 493 36.42 -3.14 -2.66
C LEU A 493 37.17 -4.22 -1.86
N SER A 494 37.02 -5.51 -2.22
CA SER A 494 37.73 -6.66 -1.61
C SER A 494 39.17 -6.81 -2.08
#